data_AF-A0A9Q9UKG2-F1
#
_entry.id   AF-A0A9Q9UKG2-F1
#
_cell.length_a   1.000
_cell.length_b   1.000
_cell.length_c   1.000
_cell.angle_alpha   90.00
_cell.angle_beta   90.00
_cell.angle_gamma   90.00
#
_symmetry.space_group_name_H-M   'P 1'
#
loop_
_entity.id
_entity.type
_entity.pdbx_description
1 polymer ?
#
loop_
_entity_poly.entity_id
_entity_poly.type
_entity_poly.pdbx_seq_one_letter_code
_entity_poly.pdbx_strand_id
1 'polypeptide(L)'
;MTLSQDILAELAEIAPDSALAAARAVREAATRHAQGSYETLFGQQDNDFPLDERFAVAARVAKLHESDALAAHYAGFGIADPTSPRLVPALAFARLLTFTPVEATPSPLEALIRAGWTLRGIVTLAQLIAFVSFQSRLVTGLRLLNGKSITVAQTPVAAGFWHTSPQTLSGKRAPVRFTRDELHWEPWLAAKPLAEFTPDEQALLAKFGHSDSPYFRLLARNQPVLEQRTLTDKGIFYTPGGLPRAERELAATVASKVNGCIYCASVHARKAAQLAKDETAVETLLAVTPGENLSDGQTPGWQAQIDFAAAISVTPPALGAGHLAAVEQQGLDTLAQLDLLQSAAFFAWANRLMLTLGEPWQE
;
A
#
# COMPACT_ATOMS: atom_id res chain seq x y z
N MET A 1 -0.04 -17.12 -22.51
CA MET A 1 0.58 -17.47 -21.20
C MET A 1 -0.54 -17.52 -20.17
N THR A 2 -0.64 -18.60 -19.40
CA THR A 2 -1.58 -18.71 -18.28
C THR A 2 -1.04 -17.92 -17.08
N LEU A 3 -1.92 -17.26 -16.33
CA LEU A 3 -1.53 -16.56 -15.10
C LEU A 3 -1.01 -17.57 -14.06
N SER A 4 0.08 -17.25 -13.37
CA SER A 4 0.63 -18.06 -12.27
C SER A 4 -0.35 -18.13 -11.10
N GLN A 5 -0.42 -19.28 -10.42
CA GLN A 5 -1.31 -19.51 -9.27
C GLN A 5 -0.85 -18.78 -7.99
N ASP A 6 0.45 -18.50 -7.87
CA ASP A 6 1.02 -17.66 -6.81
C ASP A 6 2.25 -16.94 -7.35
N ILE A 7 2.01 -15.81 -8.02
CA ILE A 7 3.05 -15.00 -8.65
C ILE A 7 4.13 -14.55 -7.64
N LEU A 8 3.74 -14.29 -6.39
CA LEU A 8 4.67 -13.82 -5.37
C LEU A 8 5.62 -14.94 -4.93
N ALA A 9 5.13 -16.18 -4.81
CA ALA A 9 5.99 -17.32 -4.49
C ALA A 9 6.98 -17.62 -5.61
N GLU A 10 6.53 -17.55 -6.86
CA GLU A 10 7.36 -17.76 -8.04
C GLU A 10 8.48 -16.71 -8.13
N LEU A 11 8.13 -15.43 -8.07
CA LEU A 11 9.11 -14.32 -8.19
C LEU A 11 10.06 -14.21 -6.98
N ALA A 12 9.62 -14.67 -5.81
CA ALA A 12 10.47 -14.76 -4.63
C ALA A 12 11.25 -16.08 -4.52
N GLU A 13 11.06 -17.00 -5.47
CA GLU A 13 11.71 -18.31 -5.55
C GLU A 13 11.53 -19.16 -4.26
N ILE A 14 10.34 -19.11 -3.67
CA ILE A 14 10.07 -19.77 -2.38
C ILE A 14 10.00 -21.28 -2.58
N ALA A 15 10.86 -22.03 -1.88
CA ALA A 15 10.82 -23.48 -1.91
C ALA A 15 9.58 -24.00 -1.17
N PRO A 16 8.83 -24.98 -1.73
CA PRO A 16 7.59 -25.48 -1.13
C PRO A 16 7.71 -25.99 0.32
N ASP A 17 8.86 -26.58 0.66
CA ASP A 17 9.10 -27.16 1.99
C ASP A 17 9.84 -26.20 2.95
N SER A 18 9.95 -24.91 2.60
CA SER A 18 10.63 -23.90 3.43
C SER A 18 9.79 -23.42 4.61
N ALA A 19 10.44 -22.89 5.66
CA ALA A 19 9.76 -22.23 6.77
C ALA A 19 8.88 -21.05 6.30
N LEU A 20 9.31 -20.35 5.25
CA LEU A 20 8.54 -19.25 4.66
C LEU A 20 7.28 -19.76 3.92
N ALA A 21 7.37 -20.87 3.20
CA ALA A 21 6.18 -21.50 2.59
C ALA A 21 5.17 -21.93 3.67
N ALA A 22 5.63 -22.52 4.77
CA ALA A 22 4.78 -22.87 5.91
C ALA A 22 4.13 -21.62 6.54
N ALA A 23 4.89 -20.55 6.76
CA ALA A 23 4.36 -19.28 7.27
C ALA A 23 3.30 -18.67 6.34
N ARG A 24 3.53 -18.71 5.02
CA ARG A 24 2.55 -18.24 4.02
C ARG A 24 1.30 -19.11 3.96
N ALA A 25 1.39 -20.41 4.21
CA ALA A 25 0.24 -21.30 4.35
C ALA A 25 -0.59 -20.96 5.61
N VAL A 26 0.07 -20.60 6.72
CA VAL A 26 -0.62 -20.06 7.91
C VAL A 26 -1.31 -18.72 7.60
N ARG A 27 -0.77 -17.93 6.66
CA ARG A 27 -1.36 -16.67 6.15
C ARG A 27 -2.02 -16.83 4.79
N GLU A 28 -2.66 -17.96 4.54
CA GLU A 28 -3.30 -18.29 3.25
C GLU A 28 -4.23 -17.18 2.77
N ALA A 29 -5.06 -16.61 3.65
CA ALA A 29 -6.03 -15.59 3.26
C ALA A 29 -5.36 -14.34 2.67
N ALA A 30 -4.26 -13.86 3.27
CA ALA A 30 -3.51 -12.72 2.74
C ALA A 30 -2.89 -13.05 1.38
N THR A 31 -2.31 -14.25 1.24
CA THR A 31 -1.72 -14.74 -0.02
C THR A 31 -2.77 -14.83 -1.12
N ARG A 32 -3.88 -15.54 -0.87
CA ARG A 32 -4.95 -15.78 -1.84
C ARG A 32 -5.60 -14.49 -2.31
N HIS A 33 -5.83 -13.53 -1.42
CA HIS A 33 -6.47 -12.26 -1.79
C HIS A 33 -5.52 -11.26 -2.45
N ALA A 34 -4.22 -11.30 -2.15
CA ALA A 34 -3.21 -10.59 -2.93
C ALA A 34 -3.14 -11.13 -4.37
N GLN A 35 -3.16 -12.46 -4.54
CA GLN A 35 -3.25 -13.11 -5.84
C GLN A 35 -4.58 -12.79 -6.54
N GLY A 36 -5.72 -12.82 -5.83
CA GLY A 36 -7.02 -12.45 -6.37
C GLY A 36 -7.08 -11.00 -6.86
N SER A 37 -6.33 -10.09 -6.23
CA SER A 37 -6.16 -8.72 -6.73
C SER A 37 -5.43 -8.68 -8.07
N TYR A 38 -4.37 -9.48 -8.24
CA TYR A 38 -3.66 -9.64 -9.51
C TYR A 38 -4.61 -10.20 -10.59
N GLU A 39 -5.31 -11.28 -10.31
CA GLU A 39 -6.25 -11.89 -11.26
C GLU A 39 -7.39 -10.94 -11.65
N THR A 40 -7.90 -10.16 -10.71
CA THR A 40 -8.93 -9.17 -10.99
C THR A 40 -8.40 -8.03 -11.87
N LEU A 41 -7.20 -7.53 -11.57
CA LEU A 41 -6.58 -6.44 -12.32
C LEU A 41 -6.13 -6.86 -13.72
N PHE A 42 -5.71 -8.11 -13.92
CA PHE A 42 -5.10 -8.56 -15.19
C PHE A 42 -5.89 -9.64 -15.94
N GLY A 43 -6.99 -10.13 -15.38
CA GLY A 43 -7.86 -11.14 -16.02
C GLY A 43 -9.14 -10.57 -16.63
N GLN A 44 -9.60 -9.39 -16.20
CA GLN A 44 -10.83 -8.77 -16.70
C GLN A 44 -10.56 -7.96 -17.96
N GLN A 45 -11.19 -8.34 -19.08
CA GLN A 45 -11.25 -7.52 -20.29
C GLN A 45 -12.17 -6.33 -20.05
N ASP A 46 -11.67 -5.14 -20.35
CA ASP A 46 -12.31 -3.89 -19.98
C ASP A 46 -11.91 -2.80 -20.99
N ASN A 47 -12.92 -2.14 -21.55
CA ASN A 47 -12.70 -1.08 -22.53
C ASN A 47 -12.13 0.20 -21.88
N ASP A 48 -12.34 0.40 -20.58
CA ASP A 48 -11.88 1.61 -19.88
C ASP A 48 -10.37 1.60 -19.62
N PHE A 49 -9.77 0.42 -19.47
CA PHE A 49 -8.34 0.25 -19.26
C PHE A 49 -7.93 -1.12 -19.80
N PRO A 50 -7.56 -1.21 -21.08
CA PRO A 50 -7.19 -2.47 -21.75
C PRO A 50 -6.00 -3.19 -21.10
N LEU A 51 -5.92 -4.52 -21.25
CA LEU A 51 -4.91 -5.33 -20.57
C LEU A 51 -3.46 -5.00 -20.98
N ASP A 52 -3.21 -4.72 -22.24
CA ASP A 52 -1.89 -4.33 -22.75
C ASP A 52 -1.41 -3.00 -22.11
N GLU A 53 -2.31 -2.03 -21.96
CA GLU A 53 -2.07 -0.80 -21.21
C GLU A 53 -1.80 -1.10 -19.72
N ARG A 54 -2.59 -1.99 -19.09
CA ARG A 54 -2.39 -2.42 -17.69
C ARG A 54 -1.01 -3.03 -17.48
N PHE A 55 -0.61 -3.95 -18.34
CA PHE A 55 0.69 -4.62 -18.29
C PHE A 55 1.83 -3.62 -18.52
N ALA A 56 1.69 -2.68 -19.46
CA ALA A 56 2.69 -1.64 -19.71
C ALA A 56 2.89 -0.71 -18.50
N VAL A 57 1.79 -0.24 -17.89
CA VAL A 57 1.87 0.57 -16.67
C VAL A 57 2.46 -0.24 -15.51
N ALA A 58 2.03 -1.49 -15.33
CA ALA A 58 2.53 -2.37 -14.26
C ALA A 58 4.05 -2.63 -14.39
N ALA A 59 4.52 -2.94 -15.59
CA ALA A 59 5.94 -3.12 -15.87
C ALA A 59 6.74 -1.86 -15.55
N ARG A 60 6.20 -0.68 -15.92
CA ARG A 60 6.84 0.60 -15.60
C ARG A 60 6.90 0.85 -14.09
N VAL A 61 5.80 0.65 -13.37
CA VAL A 61 5.75 0.83 -11.91
C VAL A 61 6.70 -0.13 -11.21
N ALA A 62 6.73 -1.41 -11.58
CA ALA A 62 7.67 -2.38 -11.02
C ALA A 62 9.13 -1.96 -11.26
N LYS A 63 9.45 -1.42 -12.44
CA LYS A 63 10.79 -0.88 -12.74
C LYS A 63 11.13 0.35 -11.90
N LEU A 64 10.17 1.23 -11.61
CA LEU A 64 10.38 2.37 -10.71
C LEU A 64 10.67 1.95 -9.26
N HIS A 65 10.24 0.74 -8.86
CA HIS A 65 10.56 0.14 -7.57
C HIS A 65 11.83 -0.73 -7.61
N GLU A 66 12.55 -0.75 -8.74
CA GLU A 66 13.71 -1.61 -8.98
C GLU A 66 13.41 -3.12 -8.80
N SER A 67 12.16 -3.52 -9.00
CA SER A 67 11.75 -4.93 -8.97
C SER A 67 11.86 -5.54 -10.36
N ASP A 68 13.09 -5.88 -10.78
CA ASP A 68 13.38 -6.31 -12.15
C ASP A 68 12.64 -7.58 -12.57
N ALA A 69 12.53 -8.58 -11.68
CA ALA A 69 11.80 -9.81 -11.95
C ALA A 69 10.30 -9.54 -12.18
N LEU A 70 9.69 -8.66 -11.37
CA LEU A 70 8.29 -8.28 -11.51
C LEU A 70 8.06 -7.41 -12.76
N ALA A 71 9.01 -6.52 -13.09
CA ALA A 71 8.95 -5.72 -14.30
C ALA A 71 9.04 -6.60 -15.56
N ALA A 72 9.94 -7.57 -15.57
CA ALA A 72 10.08 -8.55 -16.65
C ALA A 72 8.83 -9.42 -16.79
N HIS A 73 8.26 -9.87 -15.68
CA HIS A 73 6.99 -10.61 -15.65
C HIS A 73 5.89 -9.83 -16.38
N TYR A 74 5.66 -8.58 -16.00
CA TYR A 74 4.62 -7.76 -16.62
C TYR A 74 4.90 -7.44 -18.09
N ALA A 75 6.15 -7.12 -18.44
CA ALA A 75 6.55 -6.83 -19.81
C ALA A 75 6.36 -8.04 -20.76
N GLY A 76 6.44 -9.28 -20.23
CA GLY A 76 6.22 -10.51 -20.99
C GLY A 76 4.82 -10.68 -21.57
N PHE A 77 3.81 -9.94 -21.07
CA PHE A 77 2.43 -10.00 -21.56
C PHE A 77 2.11 -8.98 -22.67
N GLY A 78 3.04 -8.08 -22.99
CA GLY A 78 2.89 -7.06 -24.02
C GLY A 78 3.24 -5.66 -23.53
N ILE A 79 3.57 -4.77 -24.46
CA ILE A 79 3.92 -3.38 -24.19
C ILE A 79 3.09 -2.50 -25.12
N ALA A 80 2.04 -1.87 -24.59
CA ALA A 80 1.35 -0.78 -25.27
C ALA A 80 2.31 0.39 -25.53
N ASP A 81 2.05 1.20 -26.57
CA ASP A 81 2.87 2.37 -26.88
C ASP A 81 2.85 3.38 -25.72
N PRO A 82 3.95 3.56 -24.97
CA PRO A 82 3.99 4.43 -23.80
C PRO A 82 3.89 5.92 -24.16
N THR A 83 4.01 6.25 -25.45
CA THR A 83 3.92 7.62 -25.96
C THR A 83 2.51 8.00 -26.42
N SER A 84 1.55 7.08 -26.33
CA SER A 84 0.17 7.38 -26.69
C SER A 84 -0.39 8.53 -25.83
N PRO A 85 -1.22 9.43 -26.39
CA PRO A 85 -1.78 10.57 -25.64
C PRO A 85 -2.54 10.16 -24.37
N ARG A 86 -3.08 8.92 -24.34
CA ARG A 86 -3.77 8.33 -23.19
C ARG A 86 -2.79 7.86 -22.10
N LEU A 87 -1.69 7.22 -22.47
CA LEU A 87 -0.73 6.64 -21.52
C LEU A 87 0.28 7.64 -20.96
N VAL A 88 0.62 8.71 -21.67
CA VAL A 88 1.53 9.75 -21.15
C VAL A 88 1.10 10.29 -19.77
N PRO A 89 -0.15 10.77 -19.56
CA PRO A 89 -0.58 11.20 -18.23
C PRO A 89 -0.71 10.04 -17.23
N ALA A 90 -1.03 8.83 -17.69
CA ALA A 90 -1.10 7.65 -16.82
C ALA A 90 0.28 7.27 -16.25
N LEU A 91 1.33 7.34 -17.06
CA LEU A 91 2.70 7.08 -16.64
C LEU A 91 3.26 8.21 -15.76
N ALA A 92 2.86 9.47 -16.02
CA ALA A 92 3.18 10.58 -15.13
C ALA A 92 2.49 10.42 -13.75
N PHE A 93 1.23 10.02 -13.74
CA PHE A 93 0.49 9.69 -12.52
C PHE A 93 1.13 8.51 -11.78
N ALA A 94 1.54 7.46 -12.50
CA ALA A 94 2.27 6.32 -11.93
C ALA A 94 3.58 6.74 -11.25
N ARG A 95 4.33 7.67 -11.84
CA ARG A 95 5.55 8.22 -11.24
C ARG A 95 5.24 9.00 -9.96
N LEU A 96 4.22 9.85 -9.97
CA LEU A 96 3.76 10.61 -8.79
C LEU A 96 3.39 9.67 -7.64
N LEU A 97 2.51 8.70 -7.88
CA LEU A 97 2.09 7.72 -6.88
C LEU A 97 3.27 6.91 -6.35
N THR A 98 4.28 6.64 -7.19
CA THR A 98 5.42 5.83 -6.79
C THR A 98 6.37 6.56 -5.84
N PHE A 99 6.79 7.79 -6.17
CA PHE A 99 7.85 8.50 -5.44
C PHE A 99 7.36 9.59 -4.50
N THR A 100 6.37 10.38 -4.92
CA THR A 100 5.94 11.57 -4.19
C THR A 100 4.41 11.63 -4.05
N PRO A 101 3.74 10.57 -3.54
CA PRO A 101 2.29 10.57 -3.43
C PRO A 101 1.77 11.71 -2.54
N VAL A 102 2.56 12.14 -1.55
CA VAL A 102 2.24 13.28 -0.66
C VAL A 102 2.32 14.65 -1.34
N GLU A 103 2.81 14.74 -2.57
CA GLU A 103 2.80 15.98 -3.34
C GLU A 103 1.61 16.06 -4.32
N ALA A 104 0.72 15.06 -4.28
CA ALA A 104 -0.39 15.00 -5.20
C ALA A 104 -1.36 16.18 -5.02
N THR A 105 -1.94 16.59 -6.14
CA THR A 105 -2.99 17.59 -6.24
C THR A 105 -4.10 17.03 -7.15
N PRO A 106 -5.23 17.72 -7.35
CA PRO A 106 -6.23 17.29 -8.33
C PRO A 106 -5.75 17.29 -9.81
N SER A 107 -4.72 18.09 -10.15
CA SER A 107 -4.30 18.34 -11.54
C SER A 107 -3.95 17.07 -12.36
N PRO A 108 -3.20 16.07 -11.84
CA PRO A 108 -3.00 14.80 -12.53
C PRO A 108 -4.30 14.05 -12.85
N LEU A 109 -5.32 14.12 -11.99
CA LEU A 109 -6.62 13.47 -12.23
C LEU A 109 -7.36 14.16 -13.38
N GLU A 110 -7.32 15.48 -13.44
CA GLU A 110 -7.86 16.24 -14.57
C GLU A 110 -7.13 15.95 -15.88
N ALA A 111 -5.80 15.75 -15.82
CA ALA A 111 -5.01 15.38 -16.99
C ALA A 111 -5.43 14.01 -17.55
N LEU A 112 -5.73 13.05 -16.67
CA LEU A 112 -6.29 11.75 -17.07
C LEU A 112 -7.68 11.91 -17.70
N ILE A 113 -8.56 12.72 -17.12
CA ILE A 113 -9.90 12.99 -17.68
C ILE A 113 -9.78 13.61 -19.08
N ARG A 114 -8.91 14.62 -19.27
CA ARG A 114 -8.66 15.23 -20.59
C ARG A 114 -8.10 14.24 -21.61
N ALA A 115 -7.37 13.23 -21.16
CA ALA A 115 -6.84 12.16 -22.00
C ALA A 115 -7.86 11.01 -22.24
N GLY A 116 -9.12 11.20 -21.85
CA GLY A 116 -10.22 10.28 -22.15
C GLY A 116 -10.35 9.11 -21.18
N TRP A 117 -9.75 9.17 -19.99
CA TRP A 117 -9.98 8.17 -18.94
C TRP A 117 -11.34 8.36 -18.28
N THR A 118 -12.10 7.28 -18.12
CA THR A 118 -13.34 7.30 -17.32
C THR A 118 -13.00 7.37 -15.83
N LEU A 119 -13.93 7.80 -14.98
CA LEU A 119 -13.73 7.81 -13.52
C LEU A 119 -13.40 6.42 -12.98
N ARG A 120 -14.02 5.37 -13.54
CA ARG A 120 -13.73 3.98 -13.19
C ARG A 120 -12.34 3.56 -13.67
N GLY A 121 -11.92 3.97 -14.88
CA GLY A 121 -10.58 3.77 -15.40
C GLY A 121 -9.51 4.42 -14.53
N ILE A 122 -9.71 5.67 -14.08
CA ILE A 122 -8.77 6.38 -13.19
C ILE A 122 -8.63 5.67 -11.85
N VAL A 123 -9.75 5.26 -11.23
CA VAL A 123 -9.71 4.50 -9.97
C VAL A 123 -9.00 3.15 -10.15
N THR A 124 -9.24 2.47 -11.28
CA THR A 124 -8.58 1.20 -11.58
C THR A 124 -7.07 1.39 -11.83
N LEU A 125 -6.67 2.46 -12.53
CA LEU A 125 -5.28 2.84 -12.71
C LEU A 125 -4.59 3.12 -11.37
N ALA A 126 -5.21 3.91 -10.49
CA ALA A 126 -4.68 4.18 -9.16
C ALA A 126 -4.53 2.90 -8.33
N GLN A 127 -5.54 2.02 -8.36
CA GLN A 127 -5.46 0.71 -7.68
C GLN A 127 -4.37 -0.19 -8.26
N LEU A 128 -4.19 -0.22 -9.59
CA LEU A 128 -3.14 -0.98 -10.24
C LEU A 128 -1.75 -0.49 -9.82
N ILE A 129 -1.50 0.82 -9.88
CA ILE A 129 -0.21 1.40 -9.50
C ILE A 129 0.11 1.08 -8.04
N ALA A 130 -0.86 1.32 -7.16
CA ALA A 130 -0.71 1.11 -5.73
C ALA A 130 -0.55 -0.40 -5.37
N PHE A 131 -1.23 -1.29 -6.10
CA PHE A 131 -1.06 -2.73 -5.99
C PHE A 131 0.33 -3.19 -6.41
N VAL A 132 0.84 -2.71 -7.54
CA VAL A 132 2.20 -3.06 -8.01
C VAL A 132 3.27 -2.50 -7.06
N SER A 133 3.04 -1.34 -6.42
CA SER A 133 3.90 -0.84 -5.33
C SER A 133 3.93 -1.76 -4.11
N PHE A 134 2.79 -2.35 -3.75
CA PHE A 134 2.68 -3.35 -2.69
C PHE A 134 3.36 -4.66 -3.09
N GLN A 135 3.08 -5.19 -4.29
CA GLN A 135 3.71 -6.40 -4.79
C GLN A 135 5.24 -6.27 -4.89
N SER A 136 5.75 -5.14 -5.39
CA SER A 136 7.20 -4.91 -5.50
C SER A 136 7.89 -5.03 -4.14
N ARG A 137 7.28 -4.46 -3.09
CA ARG A 137 7.78 -4.57 -1.72
C ARG A 137 7.67 -5.99 -1.16
N LEU A 138 6.55 -6.67 -1.42
CA LEU A 138 6.42 -8.07 -1.02
C LEU A 138 7.46 -8.96 -1.69
N VAL A 139 7.70 -8.81 -2.99
CA VAL A 139 8.74 -9.60 -3.69
C VAL A 139 10.10 -9.34 -3.06
N THR A 140 10.50 -8.07 -2.84
CA THR A 140 11.78 -7.74 -2.19
C THR A 140 11.89 -8.36 -0.80
N GLY A 141 10.87 -8.19 0.04
CA GLY A 141 10.88 -8.72 1.41
C GLY A 141 10.84 -10.26 1.45
N LEU A 142 10.00 -10.90 0.63
CA LEU A 142 9.91 -12.35 0.57
C LEU A 142 11.21 -12.98 0.07
N ARG A 143 11.90 -12.35 -0.89
CA ARG A 143 13.24 -12.77 -1.31
C ARG A 143 14.24 -12.71 -0.15
N LEU A 144 14.21 -11.63 0.62
CA LEU A 144 15.07 -11.48 1.80
C LEU A 144 14.77 -12.56 2.85
N LEU A 145 13.50 -12.79 3.19
CA LEU A 145 13.08 -13.85 4.13
C LEU A 145 13.41 -15.26 3.62
N ASN A 146 13.51 -15.43 2.31
CA ASN A 146 13.90 -16.68 1.66
C ASN A 146 15.43 -16.83 1.49
N GLY A 147 16.23 -15.94 2.10
CA GLY A 147 17.70 -15.98 2.03
C GLY A 147 18.28 -15.70 0.64
N LYS A 148 17.50 -15.12 -0.28
CA LYS A 148 17.97 -14.76 -1.62
C LYS A 148 18.75 -13.45 -1.56
N SER A 149 19.77 -13.34 -2.40
CA SER A 149 20.46 -12.07 -2.58
C SER A 149 19.50 -11.01 -3.13
N ILE A 150 19.49 -9.85 -2.50
CA ILE A 150 18.74 -8.67 -2.93
C ILE A 150 19.68 -7.49 -3.09
N THR A 151 19.41 -6.64 -4.08
CA THR A 151 20.05 -5.33 -4.18
C THR A 151 19.38 -4.41 -3.17
N VAL A 152 20.15 -3.89 -2.21
CA VAL A 152 19.65 -2.96 -1.20
C VAL A 152 19.81 -1.55 -1.72
N ALA A 153 18.70 -0.84 -1.93
CA ALA A 153 18.74 0.55 -2.33
C ALA A 153 19.34 1.42 -1.22
N GLN A 154 20.07 2.48 -1.61
CA GLN A 154 20.64 3.46 -0.69
C GLN A 154 19.67 4.63 -0.42
N THR A 155 18.37 4.38 -0.54
CA THR A 155 17.33 5.38 -0.28
C THR A 155 17.38 5.77 1.19
N PRO A 156 17.48 7.07 1.53
CA PRO A 156 17.44 7.50 2.92
C PRO A 156 16.15 7.02 3.62
N VAL A 157 16.30 6.42 4.80
CA VAL A 157 15.19 5.95 5.64
C VAL A 157 14.98 6.96 6.76
N ALA A 158 13.91 7.75 6.64
CA ALA A 158 13.56 8.78 7.61
C ALA A 158 12.06 9.06 7.59
N ALA A 159 11.57 9.83 8.57
CA ALA A 159 10.21 10.32 8.54
C ALA A 159 9.98 11.19 7.29
N GLY A 160 8.90 10.91 6.55
CA GLY A 160 8.56 11.63 5.34
C GLY A 160 8.03 13.04 5.63
N PHE A 161 8.01 13.89 4.60
CA PHE A 161 7.29 15.15 4.64
C PHE A 161 5.78 14.91 4.55
N TRP A 162 4.98 15.87 5.03
CA TRP A 162 3.52 15.85 4.95
C TRP A 162 2.96 17.23 4.62
N HIS A 163 1.70 17.29 4.20
CA HIS A 163 1.02 18.56 3.96
C HIS A 163 0.80 19.34 5.26
N THR A 164 1.20 20.61 5.25
CA THR A 164 1.01 21.55 6.37
C THR A 164 0.00 22.66 6.05
N SER A 165 -0.63 22.60 4.87
CA SER A 165 -1.72 23.51 4.50
C SER A 165 -2.88 23.37 5.50
N PRO A 166 -3.38 24.45 6.10
CA PRO A 166 -4.40 24.38 7.15
C PRO A 166 -5.82 24.14 6.62
N GLN A 167 -6.00 24.15 5.30
CA GLN A 167 -7.28 23.98 4.63
C GLN A 167 -7.19 22.98 3.49
N THR A 168 -8.26 22.20 3.31
CA THR A 168 -8.46 21.37 2.11
C THR A 168 -8.86 22.21 0.91
N LEU A 169 -8.90 21.61 -0.28
CA LEU A 169 -9.39 22.28 -1.49
C LEU A 169 -10.83 22.81 -1.34
N SER A 170 -11.67 22.11 -0.56
CA SER A 170 -13.06 22.52 -0.29
C SER A 170 -13.19 23.58 0.82
N GLY A 171 -12.08 23.99 1.43
CA GLY A 171 -12.04 24.99 2.50
C GLY A 171 -12.26 24.42 3.91
N LYS A 172 -12.31 23.09 4.09
CA LYS A 172 -12.40 22.46 5.42
C LYS A 172 -11.07 22.52 6.14
N ARG A 173 -11.10 22.41 7.48
CA ARG A 173 -9.88 22.40 8.29
C ARG A 173 -9.10 21.10 8.07
N ALA A 174 -7.86 21.21 7.59
CA ALA A 174 -6.98 20.08 7.35
C ALA A 174 -6.05 19.84 8.56
N PRO A 175 -5.67 18.58 8.85
CA PRO A 175 -4.66 18.29 9.87
C PRO A 175 -3.27 18.69 9.35
N VAL A 176 -2.54 19.47 10.15
CA VAL A 176 -1.19 20.00 9.80
C VAL A 176 -0.03 19.25 10.46
N ARG A 177 -0.36 18.22 11.25
CA ARG A 177 0.59 17.33 11.92
C ARG A 177 0.00 15.93 12.03
N PHE A 178 0.86 14.95 12.21
CA PHE A 178 0.43 13.62 12.61
C PHE A 178 -0.30 13.66 13.95
N THR A 179 -1.39 12.90 14.06
CA THR A 179 -2.28 12.89 15.22
C THR A 179 -2.86 11.51 15.43
N ARG A 180 -3.39 11.25 16.62
CA ARG A 180 -4.28 10.12 16.92
C ARG A 180 -5.76 10.52 16.85
N ASP A 181 -6.10 11.76 16.50
CA ASP A 181 -7.49 12.17 16.39
C ASP A 181 -8.21 11.40 15.27
N GLU A 182 -9.52 11.24 15.41
CA GLU A 182 -10.34 10.71 14.32
C GLU A 182 -10.46 11.75 13.20
N LEU A 183 -10.19 11.32 11.98
CA LEU A 183 -10.17 12.18 10.81
C LEU A 183 -11.22 11.73 9.81
N HIS A 184 -11.70 12.70 9.04
CA HIS A 184 -12.50 12.45 7.86
C HIS A 184 -11.63 12.56 6.61
N TRP A 185 -12.16 12.10 5.48
CA TRP A 185 -11.48 12.14 4.20
C TRP A 185 -12.47 12.55 3.12
N GLU A 186 -12.04 13.39 2.19
CA GLU A 186 -12.83 13.82 1.05
C GLU A 186 -12.13 13.55 -0.28
N PRO A 187 -12.86 13.05 -1.29
CA PRO A 187 -12.24 12.72 -2.56
C PRO A 187 -12.13 13.94 -3.48
N TRP A 188 -11.09 13.95 -4.32
CA TRP A 188 -10.96 14.87 -5.44
C TRP A 188 -11.73 14.41 -6.69
N LEU A 189 -12.12 13.13 -6.74
CA LEU A 189 -13.05 12.59 -7.73
C LEU A 189 -14.36 12.22 -7.06
N ALA A 190 -15.50 12.63 -7.62
CA ALA A 190 -16.79 12.30 -7.04
C ALA A 190 -16.92 10.79 -6.75
N ALA A 191 -17.13 10.42 -5.48
CA ALA A 191 -17.49 9.07 -5.11
C ALA A 191 -18.87 8.73 -5.69
N LYS A 192 -19.08 7.48 -6.11
CA LYS A 192 -20.39 7.05 -6.62
C LYS A 192 -21.42 7.12 -5.48
N PRO A 193 -22.60 7.75 -5.65
CA PRO A 193 -23.67 7.73 -4.66
C PRO A 193 -24.10 6.30 -4.32
N LEU A 194 -24.43 6.03 -3.05
CA LEU A 194 -24.77 4.67 -2.60
C LEU A 194 -25.95 4.08 -3.40
N ALA A 195 -26.96 4.89 -3.69
CA ALA A 195 -28.14 4.49 -4.45
C ALA A 195 -27.88 4.12 -5.92
N GLU A 196 -26.73 4.50 -6.49
CA GLU A 196 -26.35 4.15 -7.86
C GLU A 196 -25.64 2.78 -7.96
N PHE A 197 -25.25 2.19 -6.83
CA PHE A 197 -24.74 0.82 -6.80
C PHE A 197 -25.89 -0.18 -6.95
N THR A 198 -25.60 -1.32 -7.57
CA THR A 198 -26.54 -2.45 -7.60
C THR A 198 -26.81 -2.96 -6.18
N PRO A 199 -27.94 -3.65 -5.94
CA PRO A 199 -28.23 -4.21 -4.60
C PRO A 199 -27.11 -5.10 -4.04
N ASP A 200 -26.46 -5.90 -4.89
CA ASP A 200 -25.34 -6.76 -4.49
C ASP A 200 -24.10 -5.96 -4.11
N GLU A 201 -23.76 -4.92 -4.87
CA GLU A 201 -22.66 -3.99 -4.54
C GLU A 201 -22.94 -3.25 -3.21
N GLN A 202 -24.18 -2.81 -2.97
CA GLN A 202 -24.58 -2.18 -1.71
C GLN A 202 -24.44 -3.14 -0.53
N ALA A 203 -24.91 -4.38 -0.67
CA ALA A 203 -24.79 -5.40 0.36
C ALA A 203 -23.32 -5.71 0.68
N LEU A 204 -22.46 -5.76 -0.34
CA LEU A 204 -21.04 -5.99 -0.16
C LEU A 204 -20.34 -4.82 0.55
N LEU A 205 -20.68 -3.57 0.20
CA LEU A 205 -20.21 -2.39 0.93
C LEU A 205 -20.65 -2.42 2.40
N ALA A 206 -21.92 -2.74 2.65
CA ALA A 206 -22.47 -2.83 4.00
C ALA A 206 -21.78 -3.92 4.84
N LYS A 207 -21.51 -5.10 4.26
CA LYS A 207 -20.80 -6.21 4.91
C LYS A 207 -19.45 -5.81 5.50
N PHE A 208 -18.77 -4.85 4.88
CA PHE A 208 -17.46 -4.37 5.33
C PHE A 208 -17.51 -3.03 6.08
N GLY A 209 -18.70 -2.46 6.33
CA GLY A 209 -18.85 -1.16 6.98
C GLY A 209 -18.41 0.00 6.08
N HIS A 210 -18.51 -0.16 4.76
CA HIS A 210 -17.98 0.78 3.77
C HIS A 210 -19.05 1.72 3.18
N SER A 211 -20.34 1.50 3.48
CA SER A 211 -21.46 2.21 2.84
C SER A 211 -21.34 3.74 2.94
N ASP A 212 -20.98 4.26 4.11
CA ASP A 212 -20.96 5.70 4.36
C ASP A 212 -19.60 6.35 4.05
N SER A 213 -18.57 5.55 3.77
CA SER A 213 -17.23 6.06 3.50
C SER A 213 -17.10 6.57 2.06
N PRO A 214 -16.80 7.88 1.84
CA PRO A 214 -16.53 8.40 0.51
C PRO A 214 -15.34 7.72 -0.15
N TYR A 215 -14.32 7.35 0.64
CA TYR A 215 -13.13 6.64 0.15
C TYR A 215 -13.49 5.27 -0.43
N PHE A 216 -14.20 4.44 0.33
CA PHE A 216 -14.56 3.11 -0.15
C PHE A 216 -15.57 3.16 -1.29
N ARG A 217 -16.53 4.09 -1.28
CA ARG A 217 -17.43 4.31 -2.42
C ARG A 217 -16.71 4.80 -3.68
N LEU A 218 -15.62 5.55 -3.55
CA LEU A 218 -14.80 5.91 -4.70
C LEU A 218 -14.09 4.67 -5.27
N LEU A 219 -13.45 3.87 -4.42
CA LEU A 219 -12.77 2.64 -4.86
C LEU A 219 -13.73 1.59 -5.44
N ALA A 220 -14.96 1.54 -4.93
CA ALA A 220 -16.03 0.67 -5.37
C ALA A 220 -16.48 0.91 -6.83
N ARG A 221 -16.01 1.98 -7.49
CA ARG A 221 -16.11 2.11 -8.95
C ARG A 221 -15.50 0.89 -9.66
N ASN A 222 -14.53 0.22 -9.05
CA ASN A 222 -14.10 -1.12 -9.39
C ASN A 222 -14.24 -2.06 -8.18
N GLN A 223 -15.48 -2.47 -7.90
CA GLN A 223 -15.85 -3.27 -6.73
C GLN A 223 -15.05 -4.58 -6.59
N PRO A 224 -14.81 -5.39 -7.65
CA PRO A 224 -14.03 -6.62 -7.51
C PRO A 224 -12.61 -6.39 -6.97
N VAL A 225 -11.92 -5.33 -7.40
CA VAL A 225 -10.56 -5.02 -6.92
C VAL A 225 -10.62 -4.54 -5.46
N LEU A 226 -11.62 -3.70 -5.13
CA LEU A 226 -11.83 -3.26 -3.75
C LEU A 226 -12.04 -4.45 -2.81
N GLU A 227 -12.86 -5.42 -3.20
CA GLU A 227 -13.14 -6.60 -2.39
C GLU A 227 -11.85 -7.41 -2.11
N GLN A 228 -11.06 -7.71 -3.13
CA GLN A 228 -9.79 -8.45 -2.95
C GLN A 228 -8.81 -7.67 -2.08
N ARG A 229 -8.73 -6.35 -2.26
CA ARG A 229 -7.91 -5.48 -1.40
C ARG A 229 -8.37 -5.52 0.06
N THR A 230 -9.67 -5.42 0.32
CA THR A 230 -10.25 -5.48 1.68
C THR A 230 -10.01 -6.84 2.33
N LEU A 231 -10.11 -7.92 1.58
CA LEU A 231 -9.87 -9.25 2.09
C LEU A 231 -8.37 -9.51 2.32
N THR A 232 -7.48 -8.88 1.55
CA THR A 232 -6.04 -8.86 1.80
C THR A 232 -5.73 -8.16 3.13
N ASP A 233 -6.26 -6.95 3.35
CA ASP A 233 -6.14 -6.21 4.62
C ASP A 233 -6.59 -7.05 5.81
N LYS A 234 -7.79 -7.65 5.71
CA LYS A 234 -8.31 -8.52 6.76
C LYS A 234 -7.43 -9.74 7.02
N GLY A 235 -6.92 -10.38 5.96
CA GLY A 235 -5.98 -11.49 6.06
C GLY A 235 -4.67 -11.13 6.77
N ILE A 236 -4.21 -9.88 6.61
CA ILE A 236 -2.99 -9.38 7.24
C ILE A 236 -3.23 -8.97 8.70
N PHE A 237 -4.32 -8.29 9.04
CA PHE A 237 -4.48 -7.67 10.37
C PHE A 237 -5.28 -8.48 11.39
N TYR A 238 -6.14 -9.40 10.95
CA TYR A 238 -7.11 -10.07 11.83
C TYR A 238 -6.85 -11.57 12.02
N THR A 239 -5.80 -12.12 11.41
CA THR A 239 -5.41 -13.52 11.55
C THR A 239 -4.64 -13.77 12.87
N PRO A 240 -5.01 -14.79 13.66
CA PRO A 240 -4.37 -15.07 14.94
C PRO A 240 -2.96 -15.67 14.82
N GLY A 241 -2.21 -15.64 15.92
CA GLY A 241 -0.82 -16.13 16.01
C GLY A 241 0.19 -15.22 15.31
N GLY A 242 1.48 -15.54 15.37
CA GLY A 242 2.55 -14.72 14.76
C GLY A 242 2.74 -13.38 15.47
N LEU A 243 3.02 -12.33 14.70
CA LEU A 243 3.23 -10.97 15.25
C LEU A 243 1.92 -10.46 15.86
N PRO A 244 1.91 -9.91 17.09
CA PRO A 244 0.69 -9.40 17.68
C PRO A 244 0.15 -8.19 16.90
N ARG A 245 -1.16 -7.94 17.05
CA ARG A 245 -1.83 -6.93 16.25
C ARG A 245 -1.33 -5.52 16.53
N ALA A 246 -0.90 -5.21 17.76
CA ALA A 246 -0.38 -3.89 18.10
C ALA A 246 0.81 -3.51 17.21
N GLU A 247 1.72 -4.46 16.99
CA GLU A 247 2.92 -4.33 16.17
C GLU A 247 2.60 -4.29 14.67
N ARG A 248 1.58 -5.03 14.21
CA ARG A 248 1.08 -4.90 12.83
C ARG A 248 0.55 -3.49 12.56
N GLU A 249 -0.21 -2.93 13.51
CA GLU A 249 -0.73 -1.55 13.44
C GLU A 249 0.40 -0.51 13.60
N LEU A 250 1.45 -0.81 14.38
CA LEU A 250 2.67 0.00 14.46
C LEU A 250 3.38 0.05 13.09
N ALA A 251 3.57 -1.09 12.42
CA ALA A 251 4.18 -1.15 11.10
C ALA A 251 3.40 -0.33 10.05
N ALA A 252 2.07 -0.38 10.10
CA ALA A 252 1.20 0.47 9.28
C ALA A 252 1.37 1.97 9.58
N THR A 253 1.52 2.32 10.86
CA THR A 253 1.78 3.70 11.31
C THR A 253 3.11 4.20 10.78
N VAL A 254 4.18 3.40 10.90
CA VAL A 254 5.53 3.74 10.40
C VAL A 254 5.52 3.92 8.89
N ALA A 255 4.92 2.98 8.14
CA ALA A 255 4.80 3.11 6.69
C ALA A 255 4.06 4.39 6.27
N SER A 256 3.03 4.76 7.02
CA SER A 256 2.27 5.99 6.81
C SER A 256 3.07 7.25 7.16
N LYS A 257 3.91 7.21 8.20
CA LYS A 257 4.86 8.28 8.55
C LYS A 257 5.93 8.47 7.45
N VAL A 258 6.48 7.39 6.91
CA VAL A 258 7.43 7.45 5.78
C VAL A 258 6.78 8.05 4.53
N ASN A 259 5.53 7.67 4.23
CA ASN A 259 4.81 8.17 3.06
C ASN A 259 4.11 9.53 3.27
N GLY A 260 4.18 10.13 4.46
CA GLY A 260 3.52 11.42 4.74
C GLY A 260 1.99 11.37 4.88
N CYS A 261 1.40 10.18 5.07
CA CYS A 261 -0.05 10.00 5.08
C CYS A 261 -0.64 10.17 6.48
N ILE A 262 -1.05 11.39 6.83
CA ILE A 262 -1.63 11.72 8.14
C ILE A 262 -2.87 10.88 8.45
N TYR A 263 -3.79 10.70 7.50
CA TYR A 263 -5.01 9.93 7.71
C TYR A 263 -4.73 8.48 8.13
N CYS A 264 -3.91 7.79 7.35
CA CYS A 264 -3.57 6.40 7.64
C CYS A 264 -2.81 6.29 8.97
N ALA A 265 -1.84 7.17 9.20
CA ALA A 265 -1.13 7.19 10.48
C ALA A 265 -2.09 7.39 11.67
N SER A 266 -3.09 8.27 11.58
CA SER A 266 -4.09 8.47 12.64
C SER A 266 -4.86 7.20 12.98
N VAL A 267 -5.39 6.50 11.98
CA VAL A 267 -6.19 5.29 12.18
C VAL A 267 -5.36 4.18 12.82
N HIS A 268 -4.13 3.97 12.33
CA HIS A 268 -3.29 2.87 12.77
C HIS A 268 -2.56 3.17 14.09
N ALA A 269 -2.17 4.43 14.33
CA ALA A 269 -1.55 4.84 15.58
C ALA A 269 -2.53 4.72 16.75
N ARG A 270 -3.80 5.07 16.55
CA ARG A 270 -4.86 4.83 17.57
C ARG A 270 -4.93 3.38 17.98
N LYS A 271 -4.97 2.47 17.00
CA LYS A 271 -5.07 1.03 17.25
C LYS A 271 -3.80 0.48 17.89
N ALA A 272 -2.62 0.88 17.40
CA ALA A 272 -1.33 0.50 17.97
C ALA A 272 -1.24 0.90 19.45
N ALA A 273 -1.54 2.17 19.77
CA ALA A 273 -1.52 2.70 21.13
C ALA A 273 -2.51 1.95 22.04
N GLN A 274 -3.74 1.76 21.58
CA GLN A 274 -4.79 1.08 22.34
C GLN A 274 -4.44 -0.39 22.64
N LEU A 275 -3.93 -1.12 21.64
CA LEU A 275 -3.62 -2.54 21.77
C LEU A 275 -2.34 -2.80 22.55
N ALA A 276 -1.30 -1.97 22.35
CA ALA A 276 -0.06 -2.02 23.12
C ALA A 276 -0.24 -1.53 24.56
N LYS A 277 -1.27 -0.70 24.82
CA LYS A 277 -1.46 0.06 26.05
C LYS A 277 -0.27 0.98 26.36
N ASP A 278 0.29 1.56 25.30
CA ASP A 278 1.42 2.49 25.37
C ASP A 278 1.16 3.69 24.45
N GLU A 279 0.44 4.67 24.98
CA GLU A 279 0.13 5.89 24.24
C GLU A 279 1.37 6.77 24.05
N THR A 280 2.25 6.82 25.06
CA THR A 280 3.44 7.66 25.06
C THR A 280 4.42 7.24 23.96
N ALA A 281 4.71 5.95 23.82
CA ALA A 281 5.60 5.47 22.76
C ALA A 281 5.08 5.81 21.35
N VAL A 282 3.77 5.68 21.13
CA VAL A 282 3.16 6.03 19.84
C VAL A 282 3.16 7.54 19.61
N GLU A 283 2.92 8.35 20.63
CA GLU A 283 3.04 9.81 20.53
C GLU A 283 4.47 10.25 20.20
N THR A 284 5.48 9.63 20.81
CA THR A 284 6.89 9.85 20.47
C THR A 284 7.14 9.58 18.99
N LEU A 285 6.67 8.44 18.45
CA LEU A 285 6.78 8.12 17.03
C LEU A 285 6.08 9.16 16.13
N LEU A 286 4.87 9.58 16.49
CA LEU A 286 4.12 10.56 15.68
C LEU A 286 4.80 11.93 15.68
N ALA A 287 5.46 12.31 16.78
CA ALA A 287 6.14 13.59 16.96
C ALA A 287 7.46 13.72 16.16
N VAL A 288 8.05 12.61 15.68
CA VAL A 288 9.29 12.63 14.87
C VAL A 288 9.12 13.55 13.66
N THR A 289 10.03 14.50 13.48
CA THR A 289 9.92 15.51 12.41
C THR A 289 10.50 15.00 11.09
N PRO A 290 10.16 15.59 9.92
CA PRO A 290 10.64 15.10 8.64
C PRO A 290 12.17 15.05 8.57
N GLY A 291 12.71 13.96 8.06
CA GLY A 291 14.15 13.74 7.94
C GLY A 291 14.82 13.14 9.18
N GLU A 292 14.13 13.03 10.31
CA GLU A 292 14.64 12.36 11.52
C GLU A 292 14.36 10.85 11.53
N ASN A 293 15.04 10.14 12.44
CA ASN A 293 14.90 8.70 12.61
C ASN A 293 13.59 8.37 13.37
N LEU A 294 12.80 7.43 12.83
CA LEU A 294 11.50 7.06 13.39
C LEU A 294 11.60 6.24 14.68
N SER A 295 12.71 5.53 14.89
CA SER A 295 12.90 4.63 16.04
C SER A 295 13.48 5.33 17.28
N ASP A 296 13.71 6.64 17.22
CA ASP A 296 14.26 7.40 18.33
C ASP A 296 13.31 7.38 19.54
N GLY A 297 13.86 7.10 20.72
CA GLY A 297 13.10 7.04 21.97
C GLY A 297 12.29 5.75 22.18
N GLN A 298 12.42 4.74 21.31
CA GLN A 298 11.66 3.49 21.38
C GLN A 298 12.44 2.37 22.10
N THR A 299 11.72 1.34 22.55
CA THR A 299 12.34 0.13 23.12
C THR A 299 13.09 -0.67 22.05
N PRO A 300 14.14 -1.46 22.37
CA PRO A 300 14.89 -2.21 21.36
C PRO A 300 14.03 -3.09 20.44
N GLY A 301 12.98 -3.69 21.00
CA GLY A 301 12.01 -4.49 20.25
C GLY A 301 11.24 -3.69 19.21
N TRP A 302 10.77 -2.50 19.57
CA TRP A 302 10.08 -1.60 18.65
C TRP A 302 11.03 -0.88 17.70
N GLN A 303 12.25 -0.56 18.12
CA GLN A 303 13.27 0.03 17.24
C GLN A 303 13.53 -0.87 16.03
N ALA A 304 13.82 -2.16 16.26
CA ALA A 304 14.06 -3.12 15.19
C ALA A 304 12.87 -3.23 14.21
N GLN A 305 11.64 -3.23 14.75
CA GLN A 305 10.42 -3.32 13.93
C GLN A 305 10.12 -2.03 13.16
N ILE A 306 10.35 -0.87 13.77
CA ILE A 306 10.19 0.45 13.15
C ILE A 306 11.21 0.61 12.03
N ASP A 307 12.48 0.28 12.27
CA ASP A 307 13.55 0.36 11.27
C ASP A 307 13.26 -0.57 10.08
N PHE A 308 12.82 -1.81 10.35
CA PHE A 308 12.38 -2.74 9.31
C PHE A 308 11.21 -2.17 8.49
N ALA A 309 10.15 -1.70 9.16
CA ALA A 309 8.95 -1.17 8.51
C ALA A 309 9.25 0.11 7.71
N ALA A 310 10.15 0.96 8.20
CA ALA A 310 10.58 2.16 7.50
C ALA A 310 11.40 1.82 6.26
N ALA A 311 12.36 0.89 6.38
CA ALA A 311 13.25 0.47 5.29
C ALA A 311 12.49 -0.18 4.12
N ILE A 312 11.42 -0.96 4.38
CA ILE A 312 10.57 -1.51 3.31
C ILE A 312 9.61 -0.47 2.71
N SER A 313 9.34 0.62 3.43
CA SER A 313 8.35 1.63 3.03
C SER A 313 8.90 2.68 2.04
N VAL A 314 10.19 3.00 2.10
CA VAL A 314 10.83 3.92 1.15
C VAL A 314 10.83 3.37 -0.29
N THR A 315 11.04 4.24 -1.29
CA THR A 315 11.03 3.85 -2.71
C THR A 315 12.30 4.32 -3.43
N PRO A 316 13.10 3.40 -4.01
CA PRO A 316 13.03 1.95 -3.87
C PRO A 316 13.27 1.48 -2.42
N PRO A 317 12.80 0.27 -2.02
CA PRO A 317 12.99 -0.23 -0.66
C PRO A 317 14.46 -0.39 -0.26
N ALA A 318 14.80 0.06 0.95
CA ALA A 318 16.13 -0.05 1.55
C ALA A 318 16.23 -1.21 2.55
N LEU A 319 15.21 -2.08 2.62
CA LEU A 319 15.23 -3.27 3.49
C LEU A 319 16.39 -4.20 3.11
N GLY A 320 17.06 -4.77 4.12
CA GLY A 320 18.27 -5.57 3.95
C GLY A 320 18.55 -6.48 5.13
N ALA A 321 19.59 -7.32 5.01
CA ALA A 321 19.91 -8.37 5.99
C ALA A 321 20.16 -7.86 7.42
N GLY A 322 20.69 -6.64 7.58
CA GLY A 322 20.86 -6.03 8.90
C GLY A 322 19.54 -5.80 9.64
N HIS A 323 18.50 -5.34 8.93
CA HIS A 323 17.16 -5.16 9.49
C HIS A 323 16.54 -6.52 9.86
N LEU A 324 16.75 -7.55 9.04
CA LEU A 324 16.26 -8.91 9.34
C LEU A 324 16.95 -9.48 10.59
N ALA A 325 18.28 -9.38 10.67
CA ALA A 325 19.03 -9.84 11.85
C ALA A 325 18.62 -9.10 13.13
N ALA A 326 18.31 -7.80 13.03
CA ALA A 326 17.83 -7.02 14.17
C ALA A 326 16.48 -7.52 14.71
N VAL A 327 15.51 -7.83 13.86
CA VAL A 327 14.23 -8.37 14.32
C VAL A 327 14.34 -9.81 14.83
N GLU A 328 15.25 -10.62 14.27
CA GLU A 328 15.57 -11.97 14.76
C GLU A 328 16.16 -11.94 16.17
N GLN A 329 17.04 -10.99 16.46
CA GLN A 329 17.59 -10.78 17.81
C GLN A 329 16.52 -10.41 18.85
N GLN A 330 15.39 -9.86 18.41
CA GLN A 330 14.21 -9.57 19.24
C GLN A 330 13.24 -10.77 19.31
N GLY A 331 13.60 -11.91 18.72
CA GLY A 331 12.83 -13.15 18.79
C GLY A 331 11.71 -13.27 17.75
N LEU A 332 11.67 -12.43 16.71
CA LEU A 332 10.68 -12.58 15.64
C LEU A 332 11.04 -13.80 14.77
N ASP A 333 10.18 -14.82 14.83
CA ASP A 333 10.23 -15.99 13.95
C ASP A 333 9.77 -15.66 12.51
N THR A 334 9.90 -16.61 11.59
CA THR A 334 9.54 -16.42 10.17
C THR A 334 8.08 -15.98 9.97
N LEU A 335 7.15 -16.43 10.82
CA LEU A 335 5.75 -16.02 10.73
C LEU A 335 5.58 -14.55 11.17
N ALA A 336 6.20 -14.15 12.28
CA ALA A 336 6.18 -12.77 12.74
C ALA A 336 6.90 -11.81 11.79
N GLN A 337 8.00 -12.24 11.17
CA GLN A 337 8.70 -11.49 10.12
C GLN A 337 7.82 -11.30 8.88
N LEU A 338 7.10 -12.35 8.46
CA LEU A 338 6.14 -12.26 7.36
C LEU A 338 5.00 -11.28 7.69
N ASP A 339 4.46 -11.33 8.90
CA ASP A 339 3.41 -10.41 9.35
C ASP A 339 3.89 -8.96 9.34
N LEU A 340 5.11 -8.70 9.84
CA LEU A 340 5.72 -7.36 9.83
C LEU A 340 5.88 -6.84 8.39
N LEU A 341 6.42 -7.67 7.51
CA LEU A 341 6.59 -7.37 6.09
C LEU A 341 5.25 -7.06 5.41
N GLN A 342 4.26 -7.93 5.58
CA GLN A 342 2.94 -7.75 4.95
C GLN A 342 2.24 -6.51 5.47
N SER A 343 2.32 -6.25 6.78
CA SER A 343 1.71 -5.08 7.41
C SER A 343 2.32 -3.79 6.87
N ALA A 344 3.65 -3.66 6.80
CA ALA A 344 4.28 -2.47 6.25
C ALA A 344 4.06 -2.33 4.73
N ALA A 345 4.22 -3.42 3.97
CA ALA A 345 4.08 -3.41 2.51
C ALA A 345 2.67 -3.03 2.06
N PHE A 346 1.62 -3.49 2.75
CA PHE A 346 0.24 -3.17 2.38
C PHE A 346 -0.06 -1.67 2.41
N PHE A 347 0.62 -0.91 3.28
CA PHE A 347 0.44 0.55 3.34
C PHE A 347 1.05 1.28 2.17
N ALA A 348 1.93 0.63 1.40
CA ALA A 348 2.31 1.13 0.08
C ALA A 348 1.10 1.23 -0.86
N TRP A 349 0.11 0.33 -0.72
CA TRP A 349 -1.15 0.42 -1.45
C TRP A 349 -2.07 1.48 -0.85
N ALA A 350 -2.35 1.39 0.46
CA ALA A 350 -3.31 2.27 1.12
C ALA A 350 -2.90 3.75 1.07
N ASN A 351 -1.66 4.09 1.41
CA ASN A 351 -1.21 5.49 1.45
C ASN A 351 -1.28 6.13 0.07
N ARG A 352 -0.86 5.42 -0.99
CA ARG A 352 -0.88 5.95 -2.35
C ARG A 352 -2.29 6.30 -2.80
N LEU A 353 -3.28 5.46 -2.50
CA LEU A 353 -4.67 5.78 -2.81
C LEU A 353 -5.20 6.96 -1.98
N MET A 354 -4.91 6.98 -0.68
CA MET A 354 -5.41 8.01 0.23
C MET A 354 -4.84 9.40 -0.07
N LEU A 355 -3.57 9.45 -0.48
CA LEU A 355 -2.86 10.70 -0.78
C LEU A 355 -3.15 11.25 -2.18
N THR A 356 -3.51 10.41 -3.14
CA THR A 356 -3.60 10.83 -4.56
C THR A 356 -5.01 10.92 -5.12
N LEU A 357 -6.02 10.48 -4.35
CA LEU A 357 -7.42 10.53 -4.75
C LEU A 357 -8.26 11.51 -3.90
N GLY A 358 -7.65 12.18 -2.92
CA GLY A 358 -8.34 13.03 -1.97
C GLY A 358 -7.45 13.44 -0.82
N GLU A 359 -8.06 14.01 0.22
CA GLU A 359 -7.34 14.61 1.34
C GLU A 359 -8.09 14.50 2.67
N PRO A 360 -7.38 14.47 3.81
CA PRO A 360 -7.99 14.42 5.12
C PRO A 360 -8.50 15.77 5.61
N TRP A 361 -9.54 15.76 6.45
CA TRP A 361 -10.03 16.92 7.17
C TRP A 361 -10.51 16.57 8.59
N GLN A 362 -10.68 17.58 9.43
CA GLN A 362 -11.08 17.48 10.83
C GLN A 362 -12.17 18.52 11.14
N GLU A 363 -13.13 18.17 12.00
CA GLU A 363 -14.30 19.00 12.38
C GLU A 363 -13.94 20.27 13.15
#